data_AF-A0A9E5DBF2-F1
#
_entry.id   AF-A0A9E5DBF2-F1
#
_cell.length_a   1.000
_cell.length_b   1.000
_cell.length_c   1.000
_cell.angle_alpha   90.00
_cell.angle_beta   90.00
_cell.angle_gamma   90.00
#
_symmetry.space_group_name_H-M   'P 1'
#
loop_
_entity.id
_entity.type
_entity.pdbx_description
1 polymer ?
#
loop_
_entity_poly.entity_id
_entity_poly.type
_entity_poly.pdbx_seq_one_letter_code
_entity_poly.pdbx_strand_id
1 'polypeptide(L)'
;MHDVLKFRSSGYFFTLFLFVLFASILITPASAESVVSISPSEQSIATGSNVTVVVYIEPDTPISGAQFDLSFDSDLLSVVSISEGDVFTNGASTIFNAGTIDNSEGTIMNVFKIIL
;
A
#
# COMPACT_ATOMS: atom_id res chain seq x y z
N MET A 1 -50.74 4.42 56.52
CA MET A 1 -50.69 5.07 55.19
C MET A 1 -49.21 5.26 54.86
N HIS A 2 -48.58 4.26 54.24
CA HIS A 2 -47.19 4.35 53.78
C HIS A 2 -47.20 4.07 52.29
N ASP A 3 -47.20 5.15 51.51
CA ASP A 3 -47.09 5.11 50.06
C ASP A 3 -45.65 4.71 49.69
N VAL A 4 -45.53 3.56 49.04
CA VAL A 4 -44.25 3.04 48.56
C VAL A 4 -43.99 3.67 47.20
N LEU A 5 -43.02 4.59 47.14
CA LEU A 5 -42.49 5.16 45.90
C LEU A 5 -41.90 4.04 45.03
N LYS A 6 -42.72 3.47 44.14
CA LYS A 6 -42.28 2.60 43.05
C LYS A 6 -41.59 3.45 41.98
N PHE A 7 -40.27 3.56 42.09
CA PHE A 7 -39.43 4.11 41.02
C PHE A 7 -39.51 3.17 39.80
N ARG A 8 -40.36 3.49 38.82
CA ARG A 8 -40.41 2.78 37.53
C ARG A 8 -39.14 3.09 36.76
N SER A 9 -38.21 2.13 36.76
CA SER A 9 -37.03 2.14 35.91
C SER A 9 -37.43 2.27 34.44
N SER A 10 -36.83 3.27 33.80
CA SER A 10 -37.16 3.88 32.53
C SER A 10 -36.66 3.00 31.37
N GLY A 11 -37.57 2.37 30.63
CA GLY A 11 -37.27 1.51 29.47
C GLY A 11 -36.44 2.21 28.38
N TYR A 12 -36.37 3.55 28.40
CA TYR A 12 -35.49 4.33 27.53
C TYR A 12 -34.01 4.03 27.75
N PHE A 13 -33.57 3.72 28.97
CA PHE A 13 -32.18 3.32 29.22
C PHE A 13 -31.84 1.98 28.58
N PHE A 14 -32.77 1.02 28.65
CA PHE A 14 -32.59 -0.29 28.04
C PHE A 14 -32.59 -0.20 26.51
N THR A 15 -33.50 0.60 25.94
CA THR A 15 -33.55 0.84 24.48
C THR A 15 -32.30 1.57 23.98
N LEU A 16 -31.80 2.58 24.73
CA LEU A 16 -30.56 3.28 24.39
C LEU A 16 -29.36 2.32 24.45
N PHE A 17 -29.29 1.47 25.47
CA PHE A 17 -28.24 0.46 25.61
C PHE A 17 -28.24 -0.54 24.45
N LEU A 18 -29.42 -1.03 24.04
CA LEU A 18 -29.57 -1.91 22.88
C LEU A 18 -29.20 -1.20 21.57
N PHE A 19 -29.54 0.08 21.43
CA PHE A 19 -29.17 0.87 20.24
C PHE A 19 -27.65 1.07 20.13
N VAL A 20 -26.97 1.34 21.26
CA VAL A 20 -25.50 1.47 21.30
C VAL A 20 -24.81 0.13 21.01
N LEU A 21 -25.33 -0.98 21.55
CA LEU A 21 -24.84 -2.33 21.23
C LEU A 21 -25.04 -2.72 19.77
N PHE A 22 -26.14 -2.28 19.15
CA PHE A 22 -26.38 -2.54 17.73
C PHE A 22 -25.47 -1.68 16.84
N ALA A 23 -25.26 -0.41 17.20
CA ALA A 23 -24.37 0.50 16.48
C ALA A 23 -22.90 0.06 16.52
N SER A 24 -22.44 -0.56 17.61
CA SER A 24 -21.06 -1.07 17.71
C SER A 24 -20.78 -2.29 16.83
N ILE A 25 -21.81 -3.07 16.47
CA ILE A 25 -21.69 -4.23 15.56
C ILE A 25 -21.55 -3.78 14.09
N LEU A 26 -21.90 -2.52 13.77
CA LEU A 26 -21.83 -1.97 12.41
C LEU A 26 -20.46 -1.35 12.06
N ILE A 27 -19.51 -1.31 13.00
CA ILE A 27 -18.17 -0.77 12.75
C ILE A 27 -17.27 -1.90 12.25
N THR A 28 -17.16 -2.04 10.92
CA THR A 28 -16.14 -2.91 10.32
C THR A 28 -14.80 -2.19 10.28
N PRO A 29 -13.67 -2.82 10.65
CA PRO A 29 -12.36 -2.22 10.43
C PRO A 29 -12.15 -2.00 8.93
N ALA A 30 -11.76 -0.78 8.55
CA ALA A 30 -11.26 -0.53 7.21
C ALA A 30 -9.88 -1.18 7.10
N SER A 31 -9.74 -2.16 6.19
CA SER A 31 -8.44 -2.73 5.86
C SER A 31 -7.79 -1.83 4.82
N ALA A 32 -6.69 -1.17 5.19
CA ALA A 32 -5.77 -0.57 4.23
C ALA A 32 -4.72 -1.62 3.87
N GLU A 33 -4.40 -1.74 2.59
CA GLU A 33 -3.42 -2.70 2.07
C GLU A 33 -2.26 -1.93 1.43
N SER A 34 -1.04 -2.37 1.69
CA SER A 34 0.14 -1.86 1.00
C SER A 34 0.13 -2.29 -0.46
N VAL A 35 0.21 -1.34 -1.38
CA VAL A 35 0.11 -1.59 -2.82
C VAL A 35 1.47 -1.37 -3.49
N VAL A 36 1.87 -2.33 -4.33
CA VAL A 36 2.95 -2.15 -5.30
C VAL A 36 2.33 -2.12 -6.69
N SER A 37 2.65 -1.10 -7.48
CA SER A 37 2.08 -0.92 -8.82
C SER A 37 3.10 -0.40 -9.81
N ILE A 38 2.78 -0.52 -11.11
CA ILE A 38 3.60 -0.03 -12.21
C ILE A 38 2.77 0.97 -13.02
N SER A 39 3.36 2.11 -13.36
CA SER A 39 2.73 3.09 -14.23
C SER A 39 3.69 3.55 -15.34
N PRO A 40 3.19 3.83 -16.54
CA PRO A 40 1.81 3.54 -16.98
C PRO A 40 1.55 2.04 -17.14
N SER A 41 0.28 1.64 -17.03
CA SER A 41 -0.16 0.23 -17.17
C SER A 41 -0.08 -0.28 -18.61
N GLU A 42 -0.16 0.61 -19.59
CA GLU A 42 -0.03 0.32 -21.01
C GLU A 42 0.50 1.54 -21.76
N GLN A 43 1.27 1.30 -22.82
CA GLN A 43 1.75 2.35 -23.73
C GLN A 43 1.82 1.82 -25.15
N SER A 44 1.43 2.66 -26.11
CA SER A 44 1.67 2.42 -27.52
C SER A 44 2.95 3.15 -27.92
N ILE A 45 4.03 2.40 -28.15
CA ILE A 45 5.34 2.91 -28.55
C ILE A 45 5.77 2.32 -29.88
N ALA A 46 6.61 3.03 -30.63
CA ALA A 46 7.22 2.49 -31.84
C ALA A 46 8.38 1.56 -31.48
N THR A 47 8.55 0.47 -32.21
CA THR A 47 9.69 -0.45 -32.04
C THR A 47 11.02 0.29 -32.11
N GLY A 48 11.93 -0.03 -31.19
CA GLY A 48 13.24 0.64 -31.06
C GLY A 48 13.20 1.95 -30.26
N SER A 49 12.03 2.38 -29.78
CA SER A 49 11.93 3.51 -28.85
C SER A 49 12.21 3.07 -27.42
N ASN A 50 12.77 3.97 -26.61
CA ASN A 50 12.86 3.76 -25.17
C ASN A 50 11.52 4.01 -24.51
N VAL A 51 11.24 3.23 -23.47
CA VAL A 51 10.07 3.36 -22.62
C VAL A 51 10.50 3.48 -21.16
N THR A 52 9.74 4.23 -20.37
CA THR A 52 9.96 4.36 -18.94
C THR A 52 8.71 3.92 -18.21
N VAL A 53 8.88 2.97 -17.30
CA VAL A 53 7.86 2.59 -16.32
C VAL A 53 8.37 2.93 -14.93
N VAL A 54 7.45 3.29 -14.05
CA VAL A 54 7.74 3.67 -12.67
C VAL A 54 7.08 2.65 -11.75
N VAL A 55 7.86 2.09 -10.83
CA VAL A 55 7.35 1.23 -9.77
C VAL A 55 6.97 2.12 -8.59
N TYR A 56 5.68 2.10 -8.22
CA TYR A 56 5.14 2.79 -7.06
C TYR A 56 4.95 1.83 -5.91
N ILE A 57 5.26 2.30 -4.71
CA ILE A 57 5.09 1.57 -3.47
C ILE A 57 4.32 2.49 -2.54
N GLU A 58 3.07 2.11 -2.26
CA GLU A 58 2.15 2.85 -1.40
C GLU A 58 1.87 2.00 -0.16
N PRO A 59 2.60 2.22 0.94
CA PRO A 59 2.45 1.40 2.13
C PRO A 59 1.25 1.85 2.98
N ASP A 60 0.52 0.90 3.57
CA ASP A 60 -0.57 1.20 4.51
C ASP A 60 -0.08 1.69 5.88
N THR A 61 1.16 1.33 6.22
CA THR A 61 1.83 1.62 7.48
C THR A 61 3.23 2.17 7.22
N PRO A 62 3.81 2.94 8.14
CA PRO A 62 5.17 3.44 7.95
C PRO A 62 6.17 2.29 7.73
N ILE A 63 6.93 2.37 6.64
CA ILE A 63 8.00 1.42 6.30
C ILE A 63 9.37 2.12 6.34
N SER A 64 10.41 1.37 6.69
CA SER A 64 11.81 1.82 6.64
C SER A 64 12.56 1.34 5.40
N GLY A 65 11.89 0.58 4.54
CA GLY A 65 12.48 0.04 3.33
C GLY A 65 11.49 -0.70 2.46
N ALA A 66 11.84 -0.87 1.19
CA ALA A 66 11.13 -1.72 0.26
C ALA A 66 12.09 -2.36 -0.73
N GLN A 67 11.76 -3.57 -1.19
CA GLN A 67 12.50 -4.34 -2.19
C GLN A 67 11.51 -4.94 -3.18
N PHE A 68 11.89 -4.96 -4.46
CA PHE A 68 11.17 -5.72 -5.46
C PHE A 68 12.12 -6.40 -6.47
N ASP A 69 11.57 -7.44 -7.10
CA ASP A 69 12.07 -8.05 -8.33
C ASP A 69 11.07 -7.75 -9.45
N LEU A 70 11.53 -7.67 -10.70
CA LEU A 70 10.70 -7.40 -11.87
C LEU A 70 11.07 -8.34 -13.02
N SER A 71 10.07 -8.99 -13.60
CA SER A 71 10.22 -9.80 -14.80
C SER A 71 9.61 -9.09 -16.02
N PHE A 72 10.20 -9.27 -17.19
CA PHE A 72 9.71 -8.75 -18.46
C PHE A 72 9.96 -9.77 -19.59
N ASP A 73 9.28 -9.57 -20.72
CA ASP A 73 9.51 -10.37 -21.92
C ASP A 73 10.78 -9.90 -22.62
N SER A 74 11.85 -10.72 -22.56
CA SER A 74 13.16 -10.43 -23.13
C SER A 74 13.19 -10.41 -24.66
N ASP A 75 12.18 -11.00 -25.33
CA ASP A 75 12.06 -10.94 -26.79
C ASP A 75 11.50 -9.57 -27.24
N LEU A 76 10.84 -8.84 -26.34
CA LEU A 76 10.19 -7.56 -26.63
C LEU A 76 10.93 -6.35 -26.06
N LEU A 77 11.50 -6.49 -24.87
CA LEU A 77 12.08 -5.39 -24.09
C LEU A 77 13.51 -5.70 -23.65
N SER A 78 14.31 -4.65 -23.47
CA SER A 78 15.59 -4.72 -22.78
C SER A 78 15.73 -3.54 -21.84
N VAL A 79 16.22 -3.79 -20.63
CA VAL A 79 16.44 -2.77 -19.62
C VAL A 79 17.72 -2.02 -19.96
N VAL A 80 17.59 -0.69 -20.08
CA VAL A 80 18.69 0.22 -20.37
C VAL A 80 19.28 0.80 -19.09
N SER A 81 18.43 1.17 -18.14
CA SER A 81 18.86 1.75 -16.86
C SER A 81 17.76 1.64 -15.81
N ILE A 82 18.16 1.74 -14.54
CA ILE A 82 17.28 1.83 -13.38
C ILE A 82 17.72 3.06 -12.59
N SER A 83 16.77 3.92 -12.24
CA SER A 83 17.01 5.12 -11.45
C SER A 83 16.13 5.13 -10.22
N GLU A 84 16.65 5.72 -9.15
CA GLU A 84 15.94 5.94 -7.91
C GLU A 84 14.76 6.89 -8.10
N GLY A 85 13.64 6.60 -7.43
CA GLY A 85 12.47 7.49 -7.33
C GLY A 85 12.35 8.19 -5.97
N ASP A 86 11.21 8.85 -5.75
CA ASP A 86 11.04 9.78 -4.63
C ASP A 86 10.62 9.15 -3.29
N VAL A 87 10.53 7.82 -3.20
CA VAL A 87 10.22 7.11 -1.95
C VAL A 87 11.26 7.48 -0.89
N PHE A 88 10.86 7.83 0.34
CA PHE A 88 11.72 8.26 1.45
C PHE A 88 12.51 9.58 1.27
N THR A 89 12.11 10.47 0.35
CA THR A 89 12.77 11.77 0.11
C THR A 89 12.55 12.84 1.20
N ASN A 90 11.88 12.51 2.31
CA ASN A 90 11.52 13.45 3.39
C ASN A 90 12.70 13.81 4.33
N GLY A 91 13.91 13.97 3.79
CA GLY A 91 15.11 14.35 4.55
C GLY A 91 15.78 13.19 5.30
N ALA A 92 15.33 11.96 5.09
CA ALA A 92 15.98 10.76 5.62
C ALA A 92 17.27 10.44 4.82
N SER A 93 18.30 9.96 5.51
CA SER A 93 19.44 9.34 4.82
C SER A 93 19.00 7.99 4.29
N THR A 94 19.33 7.67 3.05
CA THR A 94 18.86 6.44 2.38
C THR A 94 19.99 5.74 1.66
N ILE A 95 19.81 4.43 1.47
CA ILE A 95 20.62 3.61 0.57
C ILE A 95 19.71 3.10 -0.53
N PHE A 96 20.12 3.32 -1.78
CA PHE A 96 19.47 2.76 -2.97
C PHE A 96 20.37 1.74 -3.65
N ASN A 97 19.79 0.62 -4.05
CA ASN A 97 20.41 -0.39 -4.90
C ASN A 97 19.55 -0.56 -6.16
N ALA A 98 20.16 -0.34 -7.33
CA ALA A 98 19.52 -0.51 -8.63
C ALA A 98 19.31 -1.98 -9.03
N GLY A 99 19.74 -2.93 -8.22
CA GLY A 99 19.59 -4.36 -8.47
C GLY A 99 20.57 -4.92 -9.49
N THR A 100 20.28 -6.13 -9.97
CA THR A 100 21.01 -6.83 -11.02
C THR A 100 20.09 -7.03 -12.23
N ILE A 101 20.54 -6.60 -13.41
CA ILE A 101 19.79 -6.74 -14.67
C ILE A 101 20.29 -8.00 -15.39
N ASP A 102 19.36 -8.86 -15.79
CA ASP A 102 19.58 -9.92 -16.77
C ASP A 102 18.60 -9.78 -17.94
N ASN A 103 19.07 -9.16 -19.03
CA ASN A 103 18.28 -8.98 -20.24
C ASN A 103 18.10 -10.27 -21.05
N SER A 104 18.87 -11.32 -20.78
CA SER A 104 18.70 -12.60 -21.47
C SER A 104 17.60 -13.45 -20.85
N GLU A 105 17.48 -13.41 -19.52
CA GLU A 105 16.44 -14.11 -18.75
C GLU A 105 15.20 -13.24 -18.49
N GLY A 106 15.23 -11.95 -18.87
CA GLY A 106 14.10 -11.03 -18.71
C GLY A 106 13.84 -10.65 -17.26
N THR A 107 14.90 -10.43 -16.46
CA THR A 107 14.75 -10.15 -15.02
C THR A 107 15.55 -8.95 -14.53
N ILE A 108 15.01 -8.32 -13.48
CA ILE A 108 15.69 -7.37 -12.60
C ILE A 108 15.52 -7.90 -11.18
N MET A 109 16.62 -8.11 -10.48
CA MET A 109 16.60 -8.66 -9.12
C MET A 109 17.20 -7.72 -8.08
N ASN A 110 16.63 -7.72 -6.87
CA ASN A 110 17.14 -7.04 -5.68
C ASN A 110 17.19 -5.50 -5.81
N VAL A 111 16.19 -4.88 -6.45
CA VAL A 111 16.06 -3.43 -6.40
C VAL A 111 15.51 -3.06 -5.04
N PHE A 112 16.22 -2.21 -4.29
CA PHE A 112 15.73 -1.79 -2.97
C PHE A 112 16.10 -0.36 -2.64
N LYS A 113 15.31 0.21 -1.73
CA LYS A 113 15.65 1.45 -1.03
C LYS A 113 15.34 1.28 0.45
N ILE A 114 16.25 1.72 1.31
CA ILE A 114 16.09 1.70 2.77
C ILE A 114 16.46 3.04 3.38
N ILE A 115 15.86 3.36 4.53
CA ILE A 115 16.27 4.46 5.40
C ILE A 115 17.38 3.95 6.34
N LEU A 116 18.37 4.81 6.60
CA LEU A 116 19.46 4.60 7.56
C LEU A 116 19.10 5.05 8.98
#